data_AF-A0ABC8VBG0-F1
#
_entry.id   AF-A0ABC8VBG0-F1
#
_cell.length_a   1.000
_cell.length_b   1.000
_cell.length_c   1.000
_cell.angle_alpha   90.00
_cell.angle_beta   90.00
_cell.angle_gamma   90.00
#
_symmetry.space_group_name_H-M   'P 1'
#
loop_
_entity.id
_entity.type
_entity.pdbx_description
1 polymer ?
#
loop_
_entity_poly.entity_id
_entity_poly.type
_entity_poly.pdbx_seq_one_letter_code
_entity_poly.pdbx_strand_id
1 'polypeptide(L)' 'MADEEVTDPKALLEERSKAKCVSQWYEYQKCVKRIENDETGHKHCTGQYFDYWQCVDKNVAEKLFGLLK' A
#
# COMPACT_ATOMS: atom_id res chain seq x y z
N MET A 1 -13.23 -21.03 -25.43
CA MET A 1 -12.52 -19.73 -25.50
C MET A 1 -11.85 -19.56 -24.16
N ALA A 2 -10.53 -19.38 -24.15
CA ALA A 2 -9.72 -19.50 -22.94
C ALA A 2 -10.12 -18.44 -21.91
N ASP A 3 -10.41 -18.90 -20.71
CA ASP A 3 -10.51 -18.11 -19.47
C ASP A 3 -9.10 -17.57 -19.15
N GLU A 4 -8.69 -16.52 -19.86
CA GLU A 4 -7.44 -15.81 -19.58
C GLU A 4 -7.66 -15.06 -18.26
N GLU A 5 -7.13 -15.58 -17.15
CA GLU A 5 -7.21 -14.92 -15.84
C GLU A 5 -6.70 -13.48 -15.96
N VAL A 6 -7.63 -12.53 -15.98
CA VAL A 6 -7.32 -11.11 -16.01
C VAL A 6 -6.73 -10.74 -14.66
N THR A 7 -5.41 -10.77 -14.58
CA THR A 7 -4.66 -10.32 -13.40
C THR A 7 -4.63 -8.80 -13.41
N ASP A 8 -5.10 -8.13 -12.34
CA ASP A 8 -4.97 -6.68 -12.20
C ASP A 8 -3.48 -6.29 -12.15
N PRO A 9 -2.97 -5.58 -13.19
CA PRO A 9 -1.57 -5.17 -13.22
C PRO A 9 -1.21 -4.23 -12.06
N LYS A 10 -2.17 -3.46 -11.56
CA LYS A 10 -1.97 -2.57 -10.41
C LYS A 10 -1.68 -3.37 -9.15
N ALA A 11 -2.56 -4.31 -8.78
CA ALA A 11 -2.37 -5.17 -7.61
C ALA A 11 -1.01 -5.91 -7.64
N LEU A 12 -0.62 -6.44 -8.80
CA LEU A 12 0.66 -7.12 -8.97
C LEU A 12 1.87 -6.19 -8.76
N LEU A 13 1.79 -4.95 -9.24
CA LEU A 13 2.83 -3.94 -9.04
C LEU A 13 2.87 -3.42 -7.60
N GLU A 14 1.72 -3.28 -6.94
CA GLU A 14 1.62 -2.90 -5.53
C GLU A 14 2.33 -3.92 -4.64
N GLU A 15 2.05 -5.22 -4.80
CA GLU A 15 2.71 -6.29 -4.03
C GLU A 15 4.24 -6.26 -4.19
N ARG A 16 4.72 -6.05 -5.41
CA ARG A 16 6.16 -5.91 -5.68
C ARG A 16 6.76 -4.65 -5.05
N SER A 17 5.96 -3.59 -4.91
CA SER A 17 6.40 -2.29 -4.38
C SER A 17 6.46 -2.27 -2.86
N LYS A 18 5.70 -3.14 -2.16
CA LYS A 18 5.72 -3.23 -0.68
C LYS A 18 7.13 -3.42 -0.13
N ALA A 19 7.95 -4.28 -0.75
CA ALA A 19 9.33 -4.54 -0.33
C ALA A 19 10.24 -3.30 -0.37
N LYS A 20 9.92 -2.29 -1.19
CA LYS A 20 10.67 -1.03 -1.27
C LYS A 20 10.20 0.02 -0.24
N CYS A 21 9.00 -0.16 0.31
CA CYS A 21 8.35 0.79 1.22
C CYS A 21 8.28 0.27 2.67
N VAL A 22 9.20 -0.63 3.03
CA VAL A 22 9.22 -1.32 4.35
C VAL A 22 9.41 -0.34 5.51
N SER A 23 10.16 0.74 5.31
CA SER A 23 10.36 1.77 6.35
C SER A 23 9.03 2.42 6.76
N GLN A 24 8.28 2.92 5.78
CA GLN A 24 6.96 3.52 5.99
C GLN A 24 5.96 2.50 6.54
N TRP A 25 6.03 1.25 6.07
CA TRP A 25 5.23 0.15 6.61
C TRP A 25 5.51 -0.05 8.11
N TYR A 26 6.76 -0.01 8.53
CA TYR A 26 7.14 -0.17 9.94
C TYR A 26 6.63 0.98 10.80
N GLU A 27 6.69 2.22 10.33
CA GLU A 27 6.12 3.38 11.04
C GLU A 27 4.60 3.29 11.16
N TYR A 28 3.91 2.83 10.11
CA TYR A 28 2.48 2.56 10.18
C TYR A 28 2.17 1.47 11.21
N GLN A 29 2.90 0.36 11.21
CA GLN A 29 2.73 -0.72 12.19
C GLN A 29 2.98 -0.27 13.64
N LYS A 30 3.98 0.59 13.89
CA LYS A 30 4.18 1.22 15.21
C LYS A 30 2.96 2.04 15.62
N CYS A 31 2.41 2.84 14.70
CA CYS A 31 1.22 3.62 14.99
C CYS A 31 0.02 2.72 15.31
N VAL A 32 -0.20 1.65 14.55
CA VAL A 32 -1.28 0.68 14.80
C VAL A 32 -1.18 0.11 16.22
N LYS A 33 0.00 -0.36 16.63
CA LYS A 33 0.24 -0.84 18.00
C LYS A 33 -0.02 0.22 19.07
N ARG A 34 0.34 1.48 18.80
CA ARG A 34 0.10 2.61 19.73
C ARG A 34 -1.38 2.85 19.97
N ILE A 35 -2.24 2.61 18.97
CA ILE A 35 -3.67 2.91 19.04
C ILE A 35 -4.55 1.66 19.30
N GLU A 36 -3.95 0.47 19.39
CA GLU A 36 -4.65 -0.81 19.51
C GLU A 36 -5.65 -0.88 20.67
N ASN A 37 -5.35 -0.23 21.79
CA ASN A 37 -6.20 -0.18 22.98
C ASN A 37 -6.91 1.18 23.16
N ASP A 38 -7.09 1.95 22.08
CA ASP A 38 -7.83 3.21 22.16
C ASP A 38 -9.34 2.99 22.06
N GLU A 39 -10.04 3.17 23.18
CA GLU A 39 -11.51 3.02 23.25
C GLU A 39 -12.24 4.32 22.89
N THR A 40 -11.52 5.44 22.76
CA THR A 40 -12.11 6.76 22.48
C THR A 40 -12.49 6.96 21.01
N GLY A 41 -11.87 6.19 20.11
CA GLY A 41 -12.03 6.35 18.66
C GLY A 41 -11.37 7.61 18.08
N HIS A 42 -10.64 8.38 18.89
CA HIS A 42 -10.01 9.63 18.44
C HIS A 42 -8.61 9.44 17.88
N LYS A 43 -7.88 8.37 18.27
CA LYS A 43 -6.54 8.12 17.74
C LYS A 43 -6.64 7.41 16.39
N HIS A 44 -5.86 7.88 15.42
CA HIS A 44 -5.80 7.27 14.09
C HIS A 44 -4.38 7.35 13.51
N CYS A 45 -4.13 6.51 12.50
CA CYS A 45 -2.83 6.37 11.82
C CYS A 45 -2.86 6.84 10.36
N THR A 46 -3.84 7.67 10.00
CA THR A 46 -4.09 8.12 8.62
C THR A 46 -2.86 8.77 7.99
N GLY A 47 -2.06 9.52 8.74
CA GLY A 47 -0.81 10.12 8.23
C GLY A 47 0.19 9.05 7.80
N GLN A 48 0.51 8.10 8.68
CA GLN A 48 1.45 7.01 8.36
C GLN A 48 0.90 6.10 7.25
N TYR A 49 -0.41 5.91 7.20
CA TYR A 49 -1.08 5.20 6.11
C TYR A 49 -0.87 5.92 4.77
N PHE A 50 -1.05 7.24 4.73
CA PHE A 50 -0.79 8.03 3.53
C PHE A 50 0.69 8.03 3.13
N ASP A 51 1.62 8.12 4.08
CA ASP A 51 3.06 8.06 3.79
C ASP A 51 3.45 6.70 3.15
N TYR A 52 2.90 5.60 3.67
CA TYR A 52 3.12 4.27 3.13
C TYR A 52 2.56 4.13 1.71
N TRP A 53 1.29 4.52 1.51
CA TRP A 53 0.65 4.42 0.20
C TRP A 53 1.25 5.37 -0.82
N GLN A 54 1.67 6.57 -0.43
CA GLN A 54 2.40 7.48 -1.31
C GLN A 54 3.69 6.83 -1.83
N CYS A 55 4.43 6.11 -0.98
CA CYS A 55 5.61 5.36 -1.42
C CYS A 55 5.24 4.27 -2.43
N VAL A 56 4.19 3.48 -2.14
CA VAL A 56 3.72 2.40 -3.03
C VAL A 56 3.28 2.98 -4.37
N ASP A 57 2.40 3.98 -4.36
CA ASP A 57 1.85 4.63 -5.55
C ASP A 57 2.94 5.24 -6.42
N LYS A 58 3.95 5.88 -5.82
CA LYS A 58 5.10 6.41 -6.56
C LYS A 58 5.85 5.32 -7.33
N ASN A 59 6.03 4.13 -6.75
CA ASN A 59 6.70 3.01 -7.41
C ASN A 59 5.83 2.35 -8.49
N VAL A 60 4.52 2.28 -8.27
CA VAL A 60 3.56 1.69 -9.21
C VAL A 60 3.37 2.58 -10.44
N ALA A 61 3.30 3.90 -10.24
CA ALA A 61 3.08 4.89 -11.29
C ALA A 61 4.10 4.81 -12.44
N GLU A 62 5.35 4.43 -12.16
CA GLU A 62 6.40 4.28 -13.17
C GLU A 62 6.11 3.17 -14.19
N LYS A 63 5.30 2.17 -13.82
CA LYS A 63 5.13 0.93 -14.62
C LYS A 63 3.69 0.68 -15.04
N LEU A 64 2.71 1.16 -14.27
CA LEU A 64 1.31 0.81 -14.44
C LEU A 64 0.79 1.13 -15.84
N PHE A 65 0.98 2.37 -16.31
CA PHE A 65 0.49 2.78 -17.63
C PHE A 65 1.20 2.09 -18.81
N GLY A 66 2.37 1.49 -18.59
CA GLY A 66 3.03 0.65 -19.60
C GLY A 66 2.40 -0.74 -19.74
N LEU A 67 1.58 -1.16 -18.77
CA LEU A 67 0.87 -2.45 -18.78
C LEU A 67 -0.61 -2.31 -19.15
N LEU A 68 -1.16 -1.09 -19.12
CA LEU A 68 -2.53 -0.79 -19.51
C LEU A 68 -2.60 -0.52 -21.03
N LYS A 69 -3.66 -1.02 -21.69
CA LYS A 69 -3.93 -0.83 -23.13
C LYS A 69 -5.07 0.15 -23.33
#